data_AF-A0A970VRE8-F1
#
_entry.id   AF-A0A970VRE8-F1
#
_cell.length_a   1.000
_cell.length_b   1.000
_cell.length_c   1.000
_cell.angle_alpha   90.00
_cell.angle_beta   90.00
_cell.angle_gamma   90.00
#
_symmetry.space_group_name_H-M   'P 1'
#
loop_
_entity.id
_entity.type
_entity.pdbx_description
1 polymer ?
#
loop_
_entity_poly.entity_id
_entity_poly.type
_entity_poly.pdbx_seq_one_letter_code
_entity_poly.pdbx_strand_id
1 'polypeptide(L)'
;MKKWGIKHLIVISLAALILGYGLGKGAGAGSLVPGSSQDPLVSKSYVDNYINGKYSELKNQVEALSSQVEELEKLLEKIPHSPQRVIKLTIGSSTAYIDDKASELEVPPMLRDGYTMLPLRFIGEALGATFDYNDQTKTVTFKKGSRTVILKIGSRTAEVDGKEVTLEAPAVSQSGRTLVPLRFVGEALGAKVDWDGSTKTVTIIS
;
A
#
# COMPACT_ATOMS: atom_id res chain seq x y z
N MET A 1 -5.93 15.50 2.41
CA MET A 1 -4.73 15.09 3.17
C MET A 1 -3.61 14.81 2.18
N LYS A 2 -2.55 15.64 2.20
CA LYS A 2 -1.46 15.64 1.20
C LYS A 2 -0.55 14.44 1.47
N LYS A 3 -0.57 13.40 0.62
CA LYS A 3 0.31 12.24 0.78
C LYS A 3 1.75 12.64 0.47
N TRP A 4 2.58 12.77 1.49
CA TRP A 4 4.03 12.94 1.34
C TRP A 4 4.63 11.60 0.89
N GLY A 5 5.37 11.60 -0.23
CA GLY A 5 6.09 10.41 -0.72
C GLY A 5 7.24 10.03 0.21
N ILE A 6 7.70 8.77 0.13
CA ILE A 6 8.72 8.18 1.02
C ILE A 6 10.01 9.01 1.11
N LYS A 7 10.38 9.71 0.01
CA LYS A 7 11.53 10.64 -0.03
C LYS A 7 11.44 11.78 1.00
N HIS A 8 10.23 12.14 1.41
CA HIS A 8 9.94 13.24 2.32
C HIS A 8 9.95 12.81 3.80
N LEU A 9 9.76 11.52 4.09
CA LEU A 9 9.91 10.94 5.44
C LEU A 9 11.38 10.80 5.87
N ILE A 10 12.29 10.53 4.93
CA ILE A 10 13.74 10.42 5.18
C ILE A 10 14.35 11.80 5.52
N VAL A 11 13.88 12.87 4.90
CA VAL A 11 14.34 14.24 5.19
C VAL A 11 13.89 14.69 6.60
N ILE A 12 12.70 14.27 7.05
CA ILE A 12 12.18 14.59 8.38
C ILE A 12 12.96 13.85 9.49
N SER A 13 13.37 12.59 9.28
CA SER A 13 14.16 11.86 10.29
C SER A 13 15.58 12.42 10.44
N LEU A 14 16.22 12.87 9.34
CA LEU A 14 17.52 13.54 9.39
C LEU A 14 17.45 14.92 10.08
N ALA A 15 16.35 15.67 9.91
CA ALA A 15 16.17 16.94 10.62
C ALA A 15 15.93 16.76 12.13
N ALA A 16 15.28 15.67 12.55
CA ALA A 16 15.06 15.36 13.97
C ALA A 16 16.35 14.98 14.71
N LEU A 17 17.32 14.36 14.01
CA LEU A 17 18.63 14.05 14.59
C LEU A 17 19.48 15.31 14.84
N ILE A 18 19.26 16.36 14.05
CA ILE A 18 19.94 17.66 14.20
C ILE A 18 19.28 18.51 15.30
N LEU A 19 17.97 18.37 15.54
CA LEU A 19 17.25 19.13 16.58
C LEU A 19 17.36 18.52 17.99
N GLY A 20 17.71 17.23 18.14
CA GLY A 20 17.89 16.57 19.43
C GLY A 20 19.08 17.05 20.27
N TYR A 21 20.01 17.81 19.70
CA TYR A 21 21.19 18.33 20.40
C TYR A 21 20.97 19.69 21.08
N GLY A 22 19.75 20.26 21.01
CA GLY A 22 19.45 21.62 21.45
C GLY A 22 18.90 21.80 22.88
N LEU A 23 18.69 20.74 23.68
CA LEU A 23 18.14 20.89 25.04
C LEU A 23 19.14 20.42 26.10
N GLY A 24 19.92 21.39 26.58
CA GLY A 24 20.79 21.25 27.74
C GLY A 24 20.01 20.86 29.00
N LYS A 25 20.61 19.97 29.79
CA LYS A 25 20.29 19.86 31.21
C LYS A 25 21.28 20.72 32.00
N GLY A 26 20.73 21.68 32.73
CA GLY A 26 21.46 22.66 33.54
C GLY A 26 22.23 22.04 34.70
N ALA A 27 23.33 22.70 35.03
CA ALA A 27 24.25 22.38 36.13
C ALA A 27 23.68 22.81 37.51
N GLY A 28 24.01 22.04 38.54
CA GLY A 28 24.01 22.48 39.94
C GLY A 28 25.44 22.85 40.34
N ALA A 29 25.63 24.06 40.88
CA ALA A 29 26.91 24.73 41.05
C ALA A 29 27.71 24.25 42.27
N GLY A 30 28.89 23.69 42.03
CA GLY A 30 30.11 24.09 42.74
C GLY A 30 30.83 25.06 41.81
N SER A 31 30.87 26.35 42.16
CA SER A 31 31.30 27.42 41.23
C SER A 31 32.81 27.37 40.97
N LEU A 32 33.21 26.73 39.86
CA LEU A 32 34.52 26.93 39.25
C LEU A 32 34.39 28.01 38.16
N VAL A 33 35.24 29.04 38.25
CA VAL A 33 35.31 30.13 37.26
C VAL A 33 35.96 29.57 35.98
N PRO A 34 35.30 29.67 34.81
CA PRO A 34 35.89 29.24 33.54
C PRO A 34 37.26 29.91 33.31
N GLY A 35 38.32 29.10 33.24
CA GLY A 35 39.70 29.57 33.08
C GLY A 35 40.57 29.61 34.35
N SER A 36 40.09 29.08 35.48
CA SER A 36 40.88 28.95 36.72
C SER A 36 41.85 27.75 36.69
N SER A 37 42.92 27.76 37.50
CA SER A 37 43.91 26.66 37.55
C SER A 37 43.35 25.31 38.08
N GLN A 38 42.15 25.32 38.65
CA GLN A 38 41.42 24.13 39.14
C GLN A 38 40.42 23.59 38.09
N ASP A 39 40.25 24.28 36.96
CA ASP A 39 39.52 23.83 35.78
C ASP A 39 40.55 23.74 34.65
N PRO A 40 41.18 22.57 34.42
CA PRO A 40 42.19 22.44 33.38
C PRO A 40 41.49 22.68 32.05
N LEU A 41 41.58 23.93 31.60
CA LEU A 41 41.21 24.46 30.29
C LEU A 41 41.10 23.30 29.34
N VAL A 42 39.87 22.93 28.95
CA VAL A 42 39.66 21.86 27.98
C VAL A 42 40.57 22.21 26.81
N SER A 43 41.69 21.49 26.69
CA SER A 43 42.74 21.95 25.80
C SER A 43 42.15 21.95 24.40
N LYS A 44 42.57 22.90 23.56
CA LYS A 44 42.12 22.91 22.15
C LYS A 44 42.28 21.52 21.53
N SER A 45 43.38 20.82 21.87
CA SER A 45 43.63 19.42 21.50
C SER A 45 42.55 18.44 21.99
N TYR A 46 42.08 18.53 23.23
CA TYR A 46 40.99 17.68 23.74
C TYR A 46 39.67 17.92 22.99
N VAL A 47 39.28 19.18 22.78
CA VAL A 47 38.07 19.53 22.03
C VAL A 47 38.16 19.04 20.59
N ASP A 48 39.28 19.33 19.93
CA ASP A 48 39.54 18.91 18.54
C ASP A 48 39.50 17.39 18.42
N ASN A 49 40.13 16.64 19.35
CA ASN A 49 40.10 15.18 19.35
C ASN A 49 38.69 14.62 19.57
N TYR A 50 37.91 15.19 20.49
CA TYR A 50 36.54 14.76 20.74
C TYR A 50 35.62 15.03 19.53
N ILE A 51 35.68 16.25 18.98
CA ILE A 51 34.87 16.63 17.80
C ILE A 51 35.26 15.80 16.59
N ASN A 52 36.55 15.63 16.32
CA ASN A 52 37.01 14.81 15.20
C ASN A 52 36.61 13.34 15.35
N GLY A 53 36.66 12.81 16.58
CA GLY A 53 36.16 11.47 16.89
C GLY A 53 34.67 11.33 16.61
N LYS A 54 33.85 12.29 17.08
CA LYS A 54 32.40 12.29 16.84
C LYS A 54 32.04 12.54 15.38
N TYR A 55 32.77 13.41 14.69
CA TYR A 55 32.60 13.66 13.27
C TYR A 55 32.94 12.42 12.44
N SER A 56 34.02 11.71 12.78
CA SER A 56 34.41 10.46 12.13
C SER A 56 33.37 9.36 12.36
N GLU A 57 32.90 9.19 13.60
CA GLU A 57 31.84 8.24 13.96
C GLU A 57 30.55 8.53 13.17
N LEU A 58 30.12 9.79 13.14
CA LEU A 58 28.93 10.21 12.41
C LEU A 58 29.10 10.03 10.89
N LYS A 59 30.27 10.36 10.35
CA LYS A 59 30.59 10.18 8.94
C LYS A 59 30.48 8.70 8.54
N ASN A 60 31.08 7.81 9.34
CA ASN A 60 31.02 6.37 9.10
C ASN A 60 29.58 5.84 9.18
N GLN A 61 28.76 6.36 10.11
CA GLN A 61 27.34 6.01 10.20
C GLN A 61 26.55 6.48 8.96
N VAL A 62 26.80 7.69 8.47
CA VAL A 62 26.15 8.22 7.26
C VAL A 62 26.55 7.41 6.03
N GLU A 63 27.83 7.04 5.91
CA GLU A 63 28.30 6.18 4.82
C GLU A 63 27.63 4.80 4.86
N ALA A 64 27.58 4.16 6.04
CA ALA A 64 26.91 2.87 6.21
C ALA A 64 25.40 2.94 5.90
N LEU A 65 24.73 4.00 6.34
CA LEU A 65 23.31 4.21 6.04
C LEU A 65 23.09 4.46 4.54
N SER A 66 23.97 5.21 3.89
CA SER A 66 23.92 5.44 2.44
C SER A 66 24.02 4.14 1.67
N SER A 67 24.92 3.23 2.06
CA SER A 67 25.04 1.91 1.45
C SER A 67 23.80 1.05 1.67
N GLN A 68 23.19 1.10 2.86
CA GLN A 68 21.93 0.39 3.12
C GLN A 68 20.79 0.91 2.25
N VAL A 69 20.69 2.23 2.04
CA VAL A 69 19.67 2.82 1.15
C VAL A 69 19.89 2.35 -0.28
N GLU A 70 21.12 2.35 -0.78
CA GLU A 70 21.42 1.87 -2.14
C GLU A 70 21.07 0.38 -2.32
N GLU A 71 21.34 -0.45 -1.31
CA GLU A 71 20.97 -1.87 -1.34
C GLU A 71 19.44 -2.05 -1.34
N LEU A 72 18.72 -1.29 -0.51
CA LEU A 72 17.26 -1.30 -0.50
C LEU A 72 16.68 -0.84 -1.84
N GLU A 73 17.25 0.18 -2.48
CA GLU A 73 16.83 0.65 -3.81
C GLU A 73 17.02 -0.45 -4.86
N LYS A 74 18.16 -1.17 -4.84
CA LYS A 74 18.40 -2.33 -5.72
C LYS A 74 17.45 -3.50 -5.43
N LEU A 75 17.07 -3.72 -4.17
CA LEU A 75 16.09 -4.73 -3.81
C LEU A 75 14.69 -4.35 -4.31
N LEU A 76 14.30 -3.09 -4.18
CA LEU A 76 13.03 -2.58 -4.70
C LEU A 76 12.94 -2.72 -6.21
N GLU A 77 14.03 -2.51 -6.95
CA GLU A 77 14.08 -2.73 -8.40
C GLU A 77 13.84 -4.19 -8.81
N LYS A 78 14.28 -5.13 -7.97
CA LYS A 78 14.08 -6.58 -8.18
C LYS A 78 12.69 -7.06 -7.81
N ILE A 79 11.89 -6.25 -7.11
CA ILE A 79 10.49 -6.58 -6.86
C ILE A 79 9.74 -6.37 -8.19
N PRO A 80 9.06 -7.39 -8.73
CA PRO A 80 8.25 -7.23 -9.93
C PRO A 80 7.17 -6.18 -9.66
N HIS A 81 7.35 -4.99 -10.24
CA HIS A 81 6.32 -3.97 -10.26
C HIS A 81 5.23 -4.47 -11.19
N SER A 82 4.11 -4.95 -10.61
CA SER A 82 2.92 -5.21 -11.42
C SER A 82 2.52 -3.88 -12.06
N PRO A 83 2.47 -3.76 -13.39
CA PRO A 83 2.06 -2.52 -14.03
C PRO A 83 0.66 -2.17 -13.49
N GLN A 84 0.48 -0.91 -13.08
CA GLN A 84 -0.82 -0.50 -12.55
C GLN A 84 -1.88 -0.67 -13.63
N ARG A 85 -2.79 -1.62 -13.41
CA ARG A 85 -3.89 -1.91 -14.34
C ARG A 85 -5.09 -1.06 -13.95
N VAL A 86 -5.61 -0.29 -14.91
CA VAL A 86 -6.79 0.55 -14.70
C VAL A 86 -7.96 -0.05 -15.47
N ILE A 87 -8.99 -0.45 -14.73
CA ILE A 87 -10.23 -1.00 -15.30
C ILE A 87 -11.36 -0.02 -15.03
N LYS A 88 -12.07 0.41 -16.08
CA LYS A 88 -13.25 1.27 -15.98
C LYS A 88 -14.47 0.49 -16.45
N LEU A 89 -15.51 0.44 -15.63
CA LEU A 89 -16.80 -0.16 -15.98
C LEU A 89 -17.92 0.83 -15.69
N THR A 90 -18.91 0.92 -16.57
CA THR A 90 -20.07 1.80 -16.39
C THR A 90 -21.33 0.96 -16.20
N ILE A 91 -22.17 1.32 -15.22
CA ILE A 91 -23.43 0.60 -14.96
C ILE A 91 -24.30 0.58 -16.22
N GLY A 92 -24.76 -0.61 -16.60
CA GLY A 92 -25.61 -0.87 -17.76
C GLY A 92 -24.86 -0.93 -19.11
N SER A 93 -23.56 -0.64 -19.13
CA SER A 93 -22.74 -0.72 -20.35
C SER A 93 -22.11 -2.10 -20.49
N SER A 94 -22.25 -2.72 -21.67
CA SER A 94 -21.49 -3.93 -22.05
C SER A 94 -20.08 -3.60 -22.58
N THR A 95 -19.65 -2.33 -22.55
CA THR A 95 -18.29 -1.93 -22.85
C THR A 95 -17.58 -1.50 -21.58
N ALA A 96 -16.42 -2.11 -21.32
CA ALA A 96 -15.46 -1.71 -20.31
C ALA A 96 -14.17 -1.25 -20.96
N TYR A 97 -13.29 -0.62 -20.17
CA TYR A 97 -11.97 -0.21 -20.62
C TYR A 97 -10.91 -0.81 -19.70
N ILE A 98 -9.88 -1.42 -20.29
CA ILE A 98 -8.69 -1.88 -19.59
C ILE A 98 -7.52 -1.08 -20.16
N ASP A 99 -6.88 -0.25 -19.33
CA ASP A 99 -5.80 0.65 -19.74
C ASP A 99 -6.20 1.49 -20.97
N ASP A 100 -7.41 2.06 -20.90
CA ASP A 100 -8.09 2.85 -21.94
C ASP A 100 -8.41 2.11 -23.25
N LYS A 101 -8.10 0.81 -23.35
CA LYS A 101 -8.53 -0.05 -24.46
C LYS A 101 -9.92 -0.64 -24.19
N ALA A 102 -10.84 -0.44 -25.13
CA ALA A 102 -12.19 -0.99 -25.05
C ALA A 102 -12.19 -2.54 -25.04
N SER A 103 -13.07 -3.12 -24.23
CA SER A 103 -13.29 -4.55 -24.12
C SER A 103 -14.78 -4.83 -23.88
N GLU A 104 -15.29 -5.90 -24.47
CA GLU A 104 -16.69 -6.28 -24.36
C GLU A 104 -16.94 -7.13 -23.10
N LEU A 105 -18.05 -6.85 -22.43
CA LEU A 105 -18.55 -7.58 -21.28
C LEU A 105 -19.71 -8.46 -21.71
N GLU A 106 -19.65 -9.72 -21.32
CA GLU A 106 -20.79 -10.64 -21.49
C GLU A 106 -21.99 -10.27 -20.59
N VAL A 107 -21.72 -9.61 -19.48
CA VAL A 107 -22.74 -9.06 -18.58
C VAL A 107 -22.32 -7.68 -18.11
N PRO A 108 -23.18 -6.64 -18.25
CA PRO A 108 -22.85 -5.31 -17.78
C PRO A 108 -22.87 -5.26 -16.24
N PRO A 109 -22.10 -4.33 -15.63
CA PRO A 109 -22.31 -3.96 -14.24
C PRO A 109 -23.74 -3.49 -14.03
N MET A 110 -24.34 -3.77 -12.87
CA MET A 110 -25.72 -3.39 -12.60
C MET A 110 -25.93 -2.91 -11.17
N LEU A 111 -26.96 -2.09 -11.00
CA LEU A 111 -27.49 -1.79 -9.68
C LEU A 111 -28.54 -2.86 -9.33
N ARG A 112 -28.36 -3.55 -8.20
CA ARG A 112 -29.31 -4.54 -7.70
C ARG A 112 -29.48 -4.37 -6.19
N ASP A 113 -30.72 -4.18 -5.77
CA ASP A 113 -31.09 -4.01 -4.35
C ASP A 113 -30.28 -2.91 -3.63
N GLY A 114 -29.92 -1.84 -4.36
CA GLY A 114 -29.10 -0.73 -3.86
C GLY A 114 -27.59 -0.94 -3.93
N TYR A 115 -27.12 -2.11 -4.40
CA TYR A 115 -25.69 -2.43 -4.50
C TYR A 115 -25.20 -2.43 -5.95
N THR A 116 -24.00 -1.89 -6.16
CA THR A 116 -23.32 -1.99 -7.46
C THR A 116 -22.69 -3.38 -7.58
N MET A 117 -23.20 -4.16 -8.52
CA MET A 117 -22.81 -5.54 -8.80
C MET A 117 -21.92 -5.60 -10.03
N LEU A 118 -20.75 -6.24 -9.89
CA LEU A 118 -19.69 -6.23 -10.90
C LEU A 118 -19.31 -7.63 -11.39
N PRO A 119 -18.97 -7.79 -12.68
CA PRO A 119 -18.54 -9.08 -13.24
C PRO A 119 -17.19 -9.52 -12.67
N LEU A 120 -17.24 -10.45 -11.72
CA LEU A 120 -16.07 -10.89 -10.95
C LEU A 120 -14.97 -11.44 -11.86
N ARG A 121 -15.33 -12.32 -12.80
CA ARG A 121 -14.37 -12.99 -13.68
C ARG A 121 -13.62 -12.01 -14.58
N PHE A 122 -14.34 -11.12 -15.26
CA PHE A 122 -13.75 -10.12 -16.15
C PHE A 122 -12.69 -9.28 -15.40
N ILE A 123 -13.06 -8.77 -14.23
CA ILE A 123 -12.16 -7.95 -13.41
C ILE A 123 -10.98 -8.79 -12.91
N GLY A 124 -11.24 -9.99 -12.39
CA GLY A 124 -10.20 -10.87 -11.88
C GLY A 124 -9.19 -11.26 -12.95
N GLU A 125 -9.63 -11.72 -14.13
CA GLU A 125 -8.75 -12.09 -15.24
C GLU A 125 -7.96 -10.89 -15.75
N ALA A 126 -8.58 -9.71 -15.85
CA ALA A 126 -7.87 -8.47 -16.14
C ALA A 126 -6.81 -8.16 -15.07
N LEU A 127 -7.01 -8.51 -13.81
CA LEU A 127 -6.00 -8.36 -12.75
C LEU A 127 -5.07 -9.58 -12.59
N GLY A 128 -5.09 -10.52 -13.54
CA GLY A 128 -4.20 -11.69 -13.55
C GLY A 128 -4.65 -12.84 -12.64
N ALA A 129 -5.91 -12.85 -12.21
CA ALA A 129 -6.47 -13.94 -11.44
C ALA A 129 -6.88 -15.11 -12.34
N THR A 130 -6.77 -16.33 -11.82
CA THR A 130 -7.28 -17.56 -12.46
C THR A 130 -8.54 -18.03 -11.74
N PHE A 131 -9.47 -18.63 -12.47
CA PHE A 131 -10.77 -19.04 -11.96
C PHE A 131 -11.02 -20.53 -12.16
N ASP A 132 -11.57 -21.15 -11.14
CA ASP A 132 -12.17 -22.48 -11.15
C ASP A 132 -13.65 -22.37 -10.73
N TYR A 133 -14.51 -23.19 -11.32
CA TYR A 133 -15.94 -23.18 -11.02
C TYR A 133 -16.46 -24.60 -10.83
N ASN A 134 -17.02 -24.85 -9.66
CA ASN A 134 -17.66 -26.11 -9.33
C ASN A 134 -19.18 -25.98 -9.51
N ASP A 135 -19.70 -26.60 -10.56
CA ASP A 135 -21.13 -26.49 -10.90
C ASP A 135 -22.06 -27.23 -9.92
N GLN A 136 -21.59 -28.29 -9.26
CA GLN A 136 -22.40 -29.04 -8.29
C GLN A 136 -22.70 -28.20 -7.04
N THR A 137 -21.70 -27.46 -6.57
CA THR A 137 -21.79 -26.65 -5.35
C THR A 137 -22.09 -25.18 -5.62
N LYS A 138 -22.09 -24.77 -6.91
CA LYS A 138 -22.19 -23.38 -7.37
C LYS A 138 -21.12 -22.49 -6.73
N THR A 139 -19.90 -23.02 -6.66
CA THR A 139 -18.75 -22.37 -6.01
C THR A 139 -17.77 -21.86 -7.05
N VAL A 140 -17.38 -20.60 -6.92
CA VAL A 140 -16.31 -19.96 -7.68
C VAL A 140 -15.08 -19.89 -6.78
N THR A 141 -13.98 -20.47 -7.23
CA THR A 141 -12.67 -20.34 -6.59
C THR A 141 -11.78 -19.52 -7.50
N PHE A 142 -11.08 -18.52 -6.98
CA PHE A 142 -10.10 -17.79 -7.78
C PHE A 142 -8.81 -17.52 -7.02
N LYS A 143 -7.71 -17.38 -7.77
CA LYS A 143 -6.37 -17.14 -7.24
C LYS A 143 -5.71 -15.96 -7.92
N LYS A 144 -5.12 -15.05 -7.15
CA LYS A 144 -4.30 -13.93 -7.64
C LYS A 144 -3.02 -13.84 -6.81
N GLY A 145 -1.88 -14.21 -7.39
CA GLY A 145 -0.64 -14.35 -6.63
C GLY A 145 -0.80 -15.38 -5.51
N SER A 146 -0.54 -15.00 -4.26
CA SER A 146 -0.76 -15.84 -3.08
C SER A 146 -2.20 -15.83 -2.55
N ARG A 147 -3.06 -14.93 -3.04
CA ARG A 147 -4.44 -14.80 -2.54
C ARG A 147 -5.32 -15.89 -3.12
N THR A 148 -6.10 -16.56 -2.27
CA THR A 148 -7.13 -17.52 -2.67
C THR A 148 -8.49 -17.08 -2.13
N VAL A 149 -9.50 -17.08 -2.99
CA VAL A 149 -10.86 -16.69 -2.63
C VAL A 149 -11.83 -17.77 -3.06
N ILE A 150 -12.73 -18.15 -2.16
CA ILE A 150 -13.79 -19.13 -2.39
C ILE A 150 -15.13 -18.46 -2.13
N LEU A 151 -16.01 -18.48 -3.13
CA LEU A 151 -17.29 -17.80 -3.09
C LEU A 151 -18.39 -18.73 -3.59
N LYS A 152 -19.44 -18.91 -2.79
CA LYS A 152 -20.64 -19.64 -3.22
C LYS A 152 -21.68 -18.67 -3.77
N ILE A 153 -22.18 -18.92 -4.97
CA ILE A 153 -23.25 -18.13 -5.58
C ILE A 153 -24.51 -18.24 -4.71
N GLY A 154 -25.17 -17.11 -4.46
CA GLY A 154 -26.32 -16.97 -3.56
C GLY A 154 -25.94 -16.75 -2.09
N SER A 155 -24.67 -16.93 -1.71
CA SER A 155 -24.21 -16.68 -0.34
C SER A 155 -23.86 -15.21 -0.12
N ARG A 156 -24.08 -14.75 1.12
CA ARG A 156 -23.57 -13.47 1.65
C ARG A 156 -22.21 -13.63 2.34
N THR A 157 -21.59 -14.80 2.27
CA THR A 157 -20.27 -15.07 2.81
C THR A 157 -19.34 -15.60 1.73
N ALA A 158 -18.07 -15.28 1.86
CA ALA A 158 -16.97 -15.83 1.08
C ALA A 158 -15.80 -16.13 2.01
N GLU A 159 -14.86 -16.93 1.55
CA GLU A 159 -13.59 -17.17 2.22
C GLU A 159 -12.49 -16.43 1.45
N VAL A 160 -11.67 -15.65 2.15
CA VAL A 160 -10.50 -14.95 1.62
C VAL A 160 -9.29 -15.39 2.45
N ASP A 161 -8.35 -16.10 1.84
CA ASP A 161 -7.15 -16.64 2.50
C ASP A 161 -7.48 -17.43 3.78
N GLY A 162 -8.50 -18.30 3.73
CA GLY A 162 -8.94 -19.11 4.88
C GLY A 162 -9.84 -18.38 5.88
N LYS A 163 -10.12 -17.09 5.69
CA LYS A 163 -10.94 -16.29 6.61
C LYS A 163 -12.28 -15.96 6.00
N GLU A 164 -13.34 -16.13 6.78
CA GLU A 164 -14.69 -15.74 6.35
C GLU A 164 -14.82 -14.21 6.26
N VAL A 165 -15.40 -13.74 5.16
CA VAL A 165 -15.73 -12.34 4.86
C VAL A 165 -17.20 -12.25 4.51
N THR A 166 -17.91 -11.31 5.13
CA THR A 166 -19.32 -11.03 4.83
C THR A 166 -19.45 -10.03 3.69
N LEU A 167 -20.28 -10.35 2.71
CA LEU A 167 -20.65 -9.50 1.59
C LEU A 167 -21.90 -8.68 1.96
N GLU A 168 -21.96 -7.45 1.44
CA GLU A 168 -23.11 -6.56 1.66
C GLU A 168 -24.36 -6.98 0.87
N ALA A 169 -24.15 -7.69 -0.23
CA ALA A 169 -25.19 -8.37 -1.00
C ALA A 169 -24.68 -9.75 -1.43
N PRO A 170 -25.58 -10.73 -1.57
CA PRO A 170 -25.18 -12.06 -2.00
C PRO A 170 -24.56 -12.00 -3.39
N ALA A 171 -23.61 -12.89 -3.66
CA ALA A 171 -23.14 -13.09 -5.02
C ALA A 171 -24.29 -13.63 -5.88
N VAL A 172 -24.45 -13.10 -7.10
CA VAL A 172 -25.55 -13.49 -7.99
C VAL A 172 -25.03 -14.03 -9.30
N SER A 173 -25.76 -14.96 -9.90
CA SER A 173 -25.55 -15.37 -11.28
C SER A 173 -26.50 -14.58 -12.19
N GLN A 174 -25.97 -13.89 -13.18
CA GLN A 174 -26.73 -13.25 -14.24
C GLN A 174 -26.15 -13.67 -15.58
N SER A 175 -26.99 -14.22 -16.48
CA SER A 175 -26.57 -14.68 -17.81
C SER A 175 -25.35 -15.61 -17.78
N GLY A 176 -25.28 -16.50 -16.77
CA GLY A 176 -24.15 -17.42 -16.61
C GLY A 176 -22.85 -16.78 -16.13
N ARG A 177 -22.89 -15.54 -15.63
CA ARG A 177 -21.74 -14.82 -15.08
C ARG A 177 -21.99 -14.44 -13.63
N THR A 178 -20.96 -14.58 -12.80
CA THR A 178 -21.04 -14.23 -11.37
C THR A 178 -20.80 -12.74 -11.18
N LEU A 179 -21.77 -12.09 -10.55
CA LEU A 179 -21.67 -10.70 -10.11
C LEU A 179 -21.53 -10.63 -8.60
N VAL A 180 -20.67 -9.73 -8.13
CA VAL A 180 -20.42 -9.50 -6.70
C VAL A 180 -20.47 -8.02 -6.35
N PRO A 181 -20.67 -7.65 -5.08
CA PRO A 181 -20.66 -6.25 -4.67
C PRO A 181 -19.30 -5.58 -4.91
N LEU A 182 -19.33 -4.32 -5.37
CA LEU A 182 -18.18 -3.43 -5.60
C LEU A 182 -17.10 -3.56 -4.51
N ARG A 183 -17.50 -3.44 -3.23
CA ARG A 183 -16.58 -3.43 -2.10
C ARG A 183 -15.81 -4.75 -1.95
N PHE A 184 -16.50 -5.87 -2.18
CA PHE A 184 -15.90 -7.19 -2.14
C PHE A 184 -14.82 -7.36 -3.22
N VAL A 185 -15.01 -6.79 -4.41
CA VAL A 185 -14.00 -6.85 -5.50
C VAL A 185 -12.65 -6.28 -5.05
N GLY A 186 -12.66 -5.09 -4.42
CA GLY A 186 -11.44 -4.44 -3.97
C GLY A 186 -10.71 -5.25 -2.90
N GLU A 187 -11.43 -5.72 -1.90
CA GLU A 187 -10.87 -6.55 -0.83
C GLU A 187 -10.36 -7.89 -1.37
N ALA A 188 -11.17 -8.60 -2.16
CA ALA A 188 -10.84 -9.95 -2.60
C ALA A 188 -9.65 -9.96 -3.59
N LEU A 189 -9.57 -8.97 -4.48
CA LEU A 189 -8.50 -8.86 -5.49
C LEU A 189 -7.30 -8.01 -5.04
N GLY A 190 -7.35 -7.41 -3.85
CA GLY A 190 -6.31 -6.50 -3.36
C GLY A 190 -6.15 -5.27 -4.27
N ALA A 191 -7.26 -4.77 -4.80
CA ALA A 191 -7.30 -3.63 -5.72
C ALA A 191 -7.98 -2.43 -5.05
N LYS A 192 -7.58 -1.22 -5.44
CA LYS A 192 -8.30 -0.01 -5.08
C LYS A 192 -9.52 0.12 -5.99
N VAL A 193 -10.67 0.40 -5.41
CA VAL A 193 -11.92 0.60 -6.14
C VAL A 193 -12.48 1.98 -5.82
N ASP A 194 -12.89 2.71 -6.85
CA ASP A 194 -13.48 4.03 -6.78
C ASP A 194 -14.80 4.05 -7.55
N TRP A 195 -15.76 4.83 -7.05
CA TRP A 195 -17.10 4.94 -7.61
C TRP A 195 -17.45 6.40 -7.88
N ASP A 196 -17.77 6.71 -9.13
CA ASP A 196 -18.31 7.99 -9.55
C ASP A 196 -19.82 7.86 -9.80
N GLY A 197 -20.61 8.43 -8.87
CA GLY A 197 -22.07 8.41 -8.97
C GLY A 197 -22.65 9.28 -10.09
N SER A 198 -21.91 10.27 -10.60
CA SER A 198 -22.38 11.16 -11.65
C SER A 198 -22.35 10.49 -13.02
N THR A 199 -21.27 9.77 -13.31
CA THR A 199 -21.06 9.02 -14.55
C THR A 199 -21.50 7.55 -14.43
N LYS A 200 -21.83 7.11 -13.21
CA LYS A 200 -22.12 5.72 -12.87
C LYS A 200 -20.96 4.79 -13.23
N THR A 201 -19.73 5.26 -13.02
CA THR A 201 -18.50 4.57 -13.40
C THR A 201 -17.77 4.04 -12.16
N VAL A 202 -17.37 2.78 -12.25
CA VAL A 202 -16.42 2.15 -11.33
C VAL A 202 -15.04 2.20 -11.95
N THR A 203 -14.05 2.66 -11.18
CA THR A 203 -12.64 2.59 -11.53
C THR A 203 -11.91 1.64 -10.58
N ILE A 204 -11.20 0.67 -11.12
CA ILE A 204 -10.42 -0.33 -10.37
C ILE A 204 -8.95 -0.17 -10.73
N ILE A 205 -8.09 -0.06 -9.72
CA ILE A 205 -6.64 0.14 -9.87
C ILE A 205 -5.93 -0.93 -9.05
N SER A 206 -5.12 -1.77 -9.69
CA SER A 206 -4.24 -2.75 -9.03
C SER A 206 -2.78 -2.38 -9.16
#